data_AF-A0A6L5B7G7-F1
#
_entry.id   AF-A0A6L5B7G7-F1
#
_cell.length_a   1.000
_cell.length_b   1.000
_cell.length_c   1.000
_cell.angle_alpha   90.00
_cell.angle_beta   90.00
_cell.angle_gamma   90.00
#
_symmetry.space_group_name_H-M   'P 1'
#
loop_
_entity.id
_entity.type
_entity.pdbx_description
1 polymer ?
#
loop_
_entity_poly.entity_id
_entity_poly.type
_entity_poly.pdbx_seq_one_letter_code
_entity_poly.pdbx_strand_id
1 'polypeptide(L)'
;MIYLSTLADYSNVLNDILDYTIQHKASETTSYFNISTFDNSPAPAISRRFTWIIHVLLCKIGAKAKHFKDASLCYIFLANNLQNVVVKVLTSNLKYIVGDEWIINHEAKVEEFAESYERLGWEHVIHHISTARIVSGEDVKEFFRKFTTLFDQAYRKQSTCVVGDNKLREDIQRSISGKISEVYRKLYDTHKLTIETEKSRGNTHIVKYAPDDVDSLLSDLFCGYDGSGESLNFSSGLNSRGPRLWLN
;
A
#
# COMPACT_ATOMS: atom_id res chain seq x y z
N MET A 1 -13.30 14.73 3.05
CA MET A 1 -14.43 13.82 2.75
C MET A 1 -15.67 14.05 3.63
N ILE A 2 -15.54 14.17 4.97
CA ILE A 2 -16.70 14.36 5.87
C ILE A 2 -17.68 15.45 5.39
N TYR A 3 -17.18 16.65 5.07
CA TYR A 3 -18.02 17.75 4.57
C TYR A 3 -18.75 17.43 3.25
N LEU A 4 -18.09 16.72 2.32
CA LEU A 4 -18.72 16.33 1.06
C LEU A 4 -19.81 15.27 1.28
N SER A 5 -19.56 14.32 2.18
CA SER A 5 -20.56 13.31 2.54
C SER A 5 -21.81 13.96 3.15
N THR A 6 -21.65 14.93 4.06
CA THR A 6 -22.78 15.67 4.64
C THR A 6 -23.51 16.53 3.61
N LEU A 7 -22.79 17.19 2.69
CA LEU A 7 -23.41 17.98 1.62
C LEU A 7 -24.24 17.11 0.68
N ALA A 8 -23.83 15.86 0.43
CA ALA A 8 -24.56 14.93 -0.43
C ALA A 8 -25.98 14.62 0.08
N ASP A 9 -26.21 14.71 1.39
CA ASP A 9 -27.53 14.49 2.01
C ASP A 9 -28.55 15.58 1.63
N TYR A 10 -28.07 16.76 1.21
CA TYR A 10 -28.89 17.88 0.75
C TYR A 10 -28.89 18.02 -0.79
N SER A 11 -28.62 16.91 -1.49
CA SER A 11 -28.44 16.89 -2.96
C SER A 11 -29.62 17.45 -3.74
N ASN A 12 -30.85 17.25 -3.28
CA ASN A 12 -32.06 17.81 -3.87
C ASN A 12 -32.05 19.34 -3.89
N VAL A 13 -31.79 19.99 -2.75
CA VAL A 13 -31.75 21.45 -2.63
C VAL A 13 -30.53 22.02 -3.35
N LEU A 14 -29.39 21.32 -3.29
CA LEU A 14 -28.17 21.75 -3.95
C LEU A 14 -28.27 21.68 -5.47
N ASN A 15 -29.05 20.76 -6.04
CA ASN A 15 -29.23 20.68 -7.48
C ASN A 15 -29.87 21.95 -8.04
N ASP A 16 -30.90 22.47 -7.35
CA ASP A 16 -31.59 23.71 -7.73
C ASP A 16 -30.69 24.95 -7.63
N ILE A 17 -29.80 24.99 -6.62
CA ILE A 17 -28.85 26.10 -6.41
C ILE A 17 -27.73 26.08 -7.46
N LEU A 18 -27.24 24.90 -7.81
CA LEU A 18 -26.07 24.73 -8.69
C LEU A 18 -26.41 24.90 -10.17
N ASP A 19 -27.67 24.71 -10.57
CA ASP A 19 -28.12 25.01 -11.94
C ASP A 19 -27.96 26.50 -12.31
N TYR A 20 -27.89 27.40 -11.33
CA TYR A 20 -27.69 28.84 -11.54
C TYR A 20 -26.21 29.27 -11.65
N THR A 21 -25.24 28.42 -11.29
CA THR A 21 -23.82 28.81 -11.22
C THR A 21 -22.97 28.22 -12.36
N ILE A 22 -22.63 29.12 -13.28
CA ILE A 22 -21.96 28.94 -14.58
C ILE A 22 -20.67 28.08 -14.56
N GLN A 23 -20.56 27.29 -15.64
CA GLN A 23 -19.40 26.89 -16.44
C GLN A 23 -18.01 27.29 -15.89
N HIS A 24 -17.31 26.34 -15.28
CA HIS A 24 -15.88 26.47 -15.03
C HIS A 24 -15.08 25.69 -16.07
N LYS A 25 -14.17 26.39 -16.76
CA LYS A 25 -13.17 25.80 -17.63
C LYS A 25 -12.19 25.00 -16.75
N ALA A 26 -12.24 23.67 -16.83
CA ALA A 26 -11.28 22.83 -16.14
C ALA A 26 -9.89 23.08 -16.75
N SER A 27 -8.93 23.49 -15.94
CA SER A 27 -7.53 23.48 -16.34
C SER A 27 -7.06 22.03 -16.37
N GLU A 28 -6.44 21.63 -17.48
CA GLU A 28 -5.81 20.32 -17.66
C GLU A 28 -4.64 20.17 -16.69
N THR A 29 -4.90 19.69 -15.48
CA THR A 29 -3.84 19.26 -14.58
C THR A 29 -3.57 17.77 -14.80
N THR A 30 -2.40 17.46 -15.34
CA THR A 30 -1.83 16.10 -15.36
C THR A 30 -1.74 15.58 -13.94
N SER A 31 -2.60 14.61 -13.60
CA SER A 31 -2.80 14.10 -12.25
C SER A 31 -2.39 12.63 -12.19
N TYR A 32 -1.90 12.17 -11.02
CA TYR A 32 -1.71 10.74 -10.76
C TYR A 32 -3.01 9.94 -10.94
N PHE A 33 -4.14 10.63 -10.87
CA PHE A 33 -5.48 10.10 -11.00
C PHE A 33 -6.07 10.47 -12.37
N ASN A 34 -5.32 10.33 -13.47
CA ASN A 34 -5.72 10.60 -14.87
C ASN A 34 -6.94 9.77 -15.32
N ILE A 35 -8.06 9.95 -14.63
CA ILE A 35 -9.38 9.45 -14.94
C ILE A 35 -10.05 10.62 -15.62
N SER A 36 -10.41 10.44 -16.90
CA SER A 36 -11.10 11.45 -17.69
C SER A 36 -12.48 11.67 -17.09
N THR A 37 -12.59 12.54 -16.08
CA THR A 37 -13.85 12.82 -15.38
C THR A 37 -14.78 13.77 -16.14
N PHE A 38 -14.40 14.16 -17.36
CA PHE A 38 -15.16 15.08 -18.19
C PHE A 38 -15.50 14.41 -19.52
N ASP A 39 -16.18 13.26 -19.44
CA ASP A 39 -16.94 12.81 -20.59
C ASP A 39 -18.09 13.81 -20.83
N ASN A 40 -18.40 14.13 -22.08
CA ASN A 40 -19.42 15.11 -22.49
C ASN A 40 -20.87 14.61 -22.22
N SER A 41 -21.03 13.72 -21.25
CA SER A 41 -22.29 13.13 -20.81
C SER A 41 -23.17 14.19 -20.12
N PRO A 42 -24.50 14.17 -20.31
CA PRO A 42 -25.43 15.07 -19.64
C PRO A 42 -25.59 14.69 -18.15
N ALA A 43 -24.50 14.73 -17.39
CA ALA A 43 -24.53 14.56 -15.95
C ALA A 43 -25.18 15.80 -15.29
N PRO A 44 -25.97 15.62 -14.20
CA PRO A 44 -26.52 16.74 -13.43
C PRO A 44 -25.43 17.73 -12.98
N ALA A 45 -25.78 19.01 -12.87
CA ALA A 45 -24.83 20.05 -12.46
C ALA A 45 -24.17 19.72 -11.11
N ILE A 46 -24.94 19.19 -10.17
CA ILE A 46 -24.44 18.73 -8.88
C ILE A 46 -23.38 17.63 -9.01
N SER A 47 -23.59 16.63 -9.88
CA SER A 47 -22.64 15.54 -10.11
C SER A 47 -21.29 16.08 -10.60
N ARG A 48 -21.32 16.95 -11.62
CA ARG A 48 -20.09 17.57 -12.15
C ARG A 48 -19.33 18.35 -11.09
N ARG A 49 -20.04 19.09 -10.22
CA ARG A 49 -19.42 19.89 -9.16
C ARG A 49 -18.77 19.01 -8.10
N PHE A 50 -19.46 17.98 -7.62
CA PHE A 50 -18.91 17.07 -6.61
C PHE A 50 -17.71 16.29 -7.15
N THR A 51 -17.82 15.73 -8.36
CA THR A 51 -16.71 15.04 -9.03
C THR A 51 -15.51 15.97 -9.21
N TRP A 52 -15.72 17.24 -9.57
CA TRP A 52 -14.64 18.22 -9.65
C TRP A 52 -13.99 18.51 -8.29
N ILE A 53 -14.76 18.69 -7.21
CA ILE A 53 -14.19 18.93 -5.87
C ILE A 53 -13.37 17.72 -5.42
N ILE A 54 -13.87 16.50 -5.64
CA ILE A 54 -13.14 15.26 -5.35
C ILE A 54 -11.86 15.20 -6.18
N HIS A 55 -11.92 15.52 -7.48
CA HIS A 55 -10.75 15.57 -8.35
C HIS A 55 -9.70 16.58 -7.84
N VAL A 56 -10.11 17.79 -7.44
CA VAL A 56 -9.20 18.79 -6.85
C VAL A 56 -8.55 18.27 -5.56
N LEU A 57 -9.31 17.56 -4.72
CA LEU A 57 -8.76 16.91 -3.52
C LEU A 57 -7.70 15.86 -3.91
N LEU A 58 -7.99 15.00 -4.87
CA LEU A 58 -7.05 13.99 -5.38
C LEU A 58 -5.79 14.64 -5.96
N CYS A 59 -5.91 15.74 -6.71
CA CYS A 59 -4.76 16.51 -7.19
C CYS A 59 -3.89 17.06 -6.06
N LYS A 60 -4.49 17.53 -4.96
CA LYS A 60 -3.74 17.98 -3.76
C LYS A 60 -3.03 16.82 -3.07
N ILE A 61 -3.67 15.65 -2.97
CA ILE A 61 -3.04 14.43 -2.46
C ILE A 61 -1.85 14.04 -3.35
N GLY A 62 -2.04 14.05 -4.67
CA GLY A 62 -0.99 13.80 -5.64
C GLY A 62 0.19 14.78 -5.54
N ALA A 63 -0.09 16.07 -5.32
CA ALA A 63 0.96 17.07 -5.08
C ALA A 63 1.75 16.77 -3.80
N LYS A 64 1.08 16.35 -2.72
CA LYS A 64 1.74 15.93 -1.48
C LYS A 64 2.60 14.68 -1.67
N ALA A 65 2.14 13.75 -2.49
CA ALA A 65 2.85 12.50 -2.80
C ALA A 65 4.21 12.75 -3.50
N LYS A 66 4.37 13.87 -4.22
CA LYS A 66 5.65 14.25 -4.87
C LYS A 66 6.80 14.53 -3.88
N HIS A 67 6.51 14.74 -2.60
CA HIS A 67 7.54 15.03 -1.60
C HIS A 67 8.18 13.77 -1.00
N PHE A 68 7.67 12.59 -1.34
CA PHE A 68 8.30 11.35 -0.93
C PHE A 68 9.57 11.09 -1.75
N LYS A 69 10.67 10.83 -1.05
CA LYS A 69 11.93 10.43 -1.68
C LYS A 69 11.89 9.00 -2.20
N ASP A 70 11.15 8.13 -1.52
CA ASP A 70 11.00 6.72 -1.88
C ASP A 70 9.70 6.54 -2.66
N ALA A 71 9.80 6.00 -3.87
CA ALA A 71 8.66 5.80 -4.76
C ALA A 71 7.64 4.80 -4.18
N SER A 72 8.10 3.77 -3.46
CA SER A 72 7.18 2.81 -2.81
C SER A 72 6.32 3.53 -1.77
N LEU A 73 6.94 4.40 -0.94
CA LEU A 73 6.22 5.17 0.07
C LEU A 73 5.22 6.17 -0.55
N CYS A 74 5.54 6.71 -1.72
CA CYS A 74 4.60 7.52 -2.51
C CYS A 74 3.36 6.72 -2.92
N TYR A 75 3.55 5.51 -3.47
CA TYR A 75 2.44 4.68 -3.95
C TYR A 75 1.54 4.15 -2.83
N ILE A 76 2.10 3.69 -1.71
CA ILE A 76 1.27 3.24 -0.57
C ILE A 76 0.47 4.40 0.04
N PHE A 77 1.04 5.61 0.04
CA PHE A 77 0.32 6.81 0.46
C PHE A 77 -0.84 7.14 -0.48
N LEU A 78 -0.63 7.07 -1.79
CA LEU A 78 -1.68 7.27 -2.80
C LEU A 78 -2.79 6.23 -2.66
N ALA A 79 -2.44 4.95 -2.52
CA ALA A 79 -3.40 3.86 -2.32
C ALA A 79 -4.24 4.07 -1.05
N ASN A 80 -3.60 4.35 0.08
CA ASN A 80 -4.29 4.54 1.37
C ASN A 80 -5.26 5.75 1.34
N ASN A 81 -4.83 6.88 0.76
CA ASN A 81 -5.70 8.06 0.67
C ASN A 81 -6.83 7.88 -0.33
N LEU A 82 -6.56 7.26 -1.48
CA LEU A 82 -7.60 6.99 -2.48
C LEU A 82 -8.63 6.01 -1.94
N GLN A 83 -8.19 4.94 -1.29
CA GLN A 83 -9.08 3.98 -0.64
C GLN A 83 -9.97 4.66 0.40
N ASN A 84 -9.43 5.59 1.18
CA ASN A 84 -10.25 6.39 2.11
C ASN A 84 -11.34 7.19 1.38
N VAL A 85 -11.01 7.84 0.26
CA VAL A 85 -11.98 8.58 -0.55
C VAL A 85 -13.05 7.65 -1.11
N VAL A 86 -12.66 6.51 -1.70
CA VAL A 86 -13.56 5.51 -2.27
C VAL A 86 -14.51 4.95 -1.21
N VAL A 87 -13.99 4.53 -0.06
CA VAL A 87 -14.82 4.05 1.07
C VAL A 87 -15.80 5.14 1.51
N LYS A 88 -15.37 6.40 1.64
CA LYS A 88 -16.27 7.49 2.02
C LYS A 88 -17.36 7.75 0.98
N VAL A 89 -17.05 7.63 -0.31
CA VAL A 89 -18.03 7.72 -1.40
C VAL A 89 -19.05 6.57 -1.28
N LEU A 90 -18.58 5.33 -1.13
CA LEU A 90 -19.43 4.13 -1.01
C LEU A 90 -20.34 4.16 0.23
N THR A 91 -19.87 4.70 1.35
CA THR A 91 -20.62 4.75 2.61
C THR A 91 -21.55 5.95 2.73
N SER A 92 -21.62 6.83 1.74
CA SER A 92 -22.47 8.04 1.78
C SER A 92 -23.32 8.18 0.53
N ASN A 93 -24.21 9.17 0.50
CA ASN A 93 -25.04 9.49 -0.67
C ASN A 93 -24.22 9.94 -1.89
N LEU A 94 -22.91 10.18 -1.72
CA LEU A 94 -21.98 10.49 -2.81
C LEU A 94 -21.97 9.43 -3.91
N LYS A 95 -22.15 8.13 -3.58
CA LYS A 95 -22.17 7.06 -4.58
C LYS A 95 -23.19 7.30 -5.69
N TYR A 96 -24.36 7.83 -5.34
CA TYR A 96 -25.43 8.13 -6.31
C TYR A 96 -25.14 9.39 -7.12
N ILE A 97 -24.33 10.30 -6.57
CA ILE A 97 -23.97 11.57 -7.23
C ILE A 97 -22.84 11.36 -8.23
N VAL A 98 -21.80 10.60 -7.87
CA VAL A 98 -20.63 10.38 -8.73
C VAL A 98 -20.82 9.22 -9.72
N GLY A 99 -21.66 8.25 -9.38
CA GLY A 99 -21.99 7.09 -10.22
C GLY A 99 -21.04 5.90 -10.09
N ASP A 100 -21.51 4.75 -10.54
CA ASP A 100 -20.82 3.46 -10.39
C ASP A 100 -19.52 3.39 -11.20
N GLU A 101 -19.50 3.96 -12.40
CA GLU A 101 -18.29 4.00 -13.24
C GLU A 101 -17.14 4.74 -12.55
N TRP A 102 -17.44 5.84 -11.86
CA TRP A 102 -16.45 6.56 -11.07
C TRP A 102 -15.86 5.65 -9.98
N ILE A 103 -16.71 4.90 -9.28
CA ILE A 103 -16.29 3.99 -8.20
C ILE A 103 -15.37 2.90 -8.76
N ILE A 104 -15.80 2.20 -9.81
CA ILE A 104 -15.05 1.11 -10.45
C ILE A 104 -13.67 1.60 -10.90
N ASN A 105 -13.60 2.75 -11.57
CA ASN A 105 -12.35 3.31 -12.06
C ASN A 105 -11.39 3.69 -10.93
N HIS A 106 -11.91 4.19 -9.80
CA HIS A 106 -11.06 4.57 -8.66
C HIS A 106 -10.67 3.36 -7.81
N GLU A 107 -11.50 2.32 -7.69
CA GLU A 107 -11.11 1.03 -7.08
C GLU A 107 -9.96 0.38 -7.86
N ALA A 108 -10.08 0.28 -9.19
CA ALA A 108 -9.01 -0.24 -10.05
C ALA A 108 -7.71 0.59 -9.90
N LYS A 109 -7.84 1.91 -9.68
CA LYS A 109 -6.68 2.78 -9.44
C LYS A 109 -6.03 2.56 -8.07
N VAL A 110 -6.80 2.21 -7.04
CA VAL A 110 -6.25 1.79 -5.74
C VAL A 110 -5.39 0.54 -5.92
N GLU A 111 -5.90 -0.45 -6.66
CA GLU A 111 -5.19 -1.69 -6.96
C GLU A 111 -3.88 -1.42 -7.71
N GLU A 112 -3.90 -0.58 -8.75
CA GLU A 112 -2.69 -0.20 -9.50
C GLU A 112 -1.62 0.46 -8.61
N PHE A 113 -2.04 1.30 -7.67
CA PHE A 113 -1.10 1.91 -6.71
C PHE A 113 -0.56 0.88 -5.71
N ALA A 114 -1.39 -0.04 -5.22
CA ALA A 114 -0.95 -1.13 -4.35
C ALA A 114 0.06 -2.05 -5.05
N GLU A 115 -0.20 -2.46 -6.30
CA GLU A 115 0.73 -3.26 -7.10
C GLU A 115 2.05 -2.53 -7.36
N SER A 116 1.99 -1.23 -7.68
CA SER A 116 3.18 -0.40 -7.87
C SER A 116 4.00 -0.29 -6.59
N TYR A 117 3.34 -0.15 -5.45
CA TYR A 117 3.96 -0.19 -4.14
C TYR A 117 4.70 -1.51 -3.90
N GLU A 118 4.01 -2.63 -4.07
CA GLU A 118 4.57 -3.96 -3.82
C GLU A 118 5.81 -4.22 -4.69
N ARG A 119 5.69 -3.91 -5.99
CA ARG A 119 6.77 -4.10 -6.95
C ARG A 119 8.02 -3.31 -6.56
N LEU A 120 7.86 -2.03 -6.21
CA LEU A 120 9.00 -1.15 -5.92
C LEU A 120 9.52 -1.31 -4.49
N GLY A 121 8.64 -1.57 -3.53
CA GLY A 121 8.99 -1.69 -2.10
C GLY A 121 9.74 -3.00 -1.79
N TRP A 122 9.45 -4.06 -2.56
CA TRP A 122 9.99 -5.40 -2.33
C TRP A 122 10.82 -5.93 -3.49
N GLU A 123 11.11 -5.08 -4.50
CA GLU A 123 11.81 -5.46 -5.74
C GLU A 123 13.05 -6.30 -5.49
N HIS A 124 13.95 -5.82 -4.62
CA HIS A 124 15.22 -6.49 -4.37
C HIS A 124 15.06 -7.84 -3.68
N VAL A 125 14.09 -7.96 -2.77
CA VAL A 125 13.81 -9.22 -2.06
C VAL A 125 13.24 -10.23 -3.06
N ILE A 126 12.20 -9.83 -3.79
CA ILE A 126 11.52 -10.67 -4.79
C ILE A 126 12.50 -11.08 -5.89
N HIS A 127 13.34 -10.17 -6.38
CA HIS A 127 14.34 -10.49 -7.39
C HIS A 127 15.34 -11.52 -6.86
N HIS A 128 15.89 -11.30 -5.66
CA HIS A 128 16.90 -12.18 -5.06
C HIS A 128 16.39 -13.62 -4.88
N ILE A 129 15.15 -13.81 -4.41
CA ILE A 129 14.56 -15.15 -4.26
C ILE A 129 14.18 -15.77 -5.61
N SER A 130 13.72 -14.97 -6.59
CA SER A 130 13.28 -15.50 -7.89
C SER A 130 14.44 -15.94 -8.79
N THR A 131 15.60 -15.30 -8.66
CA THR A 131 16.78 -15.62 -9.47
C THR A 131 17.76 -16.55 -8.74
N ALA A 132 17.34 -17.15 -7.63
CA ALA A 132 18.20 -18.00 -6.81
C ALA A 132 18.75 -19.17 -7.63
N ARG A 133 20.08 -19.29 -7.67
CA ARG A 133 20.79 -20.44 -8.24
C ARG A 133 21.74 -20.95 -7.18
N ILE A 134 21.36 -22.05 -6.55
CA ILE A 134 22.06 -22.64 -5.42
C ILE A 134 22.56 -24.02 -5.88
N VAL A 135 23.87 -24.15 -6.06
CA VAL A 135 24.51 -25.37 -6.56
C VAL A 135 25.44 -25.97 -5.52
N SER A 136 25.95 -25.13 -4.59
CA SER A 136 26.87 -25.53 -3.52
C SER A 136 26.34 -25.16 -2.12
N GLY A 137 26.96 -25.72 -1.09
CA GLY A 137 26.68 -25.35 0.30
C GLY A 137 27.10 -23.92 0.67
N GLU A 138 28.13 -23.38 0.01
CA GLU A 138 28.52 -21.97 0.21
C GLU A 138 27.48 -21.03 -0.42
N ASP A 139 26.90 -21.43 -1.57
CA ASP A 139 25.83 -20.67 -2.23
C ASP A 139 24.59 -20.57 -1.33
N VAL A 140 24.26 -21.65 -0.60
CA VAL A 140 23.17 -21.66 0.39
C VAL A 140 23.42 -20.58 1.45
N LYS A 141 24.63 -20.55 2.01
CA LYS A 141 25.00 -19.60 3.06
C LYS A 141 24.95 -18.16 2.57
N GLU A 142 25.53 -17.90 1.40
CA GLU A 142 25.50 -16.57 0.80
C GLU A 142 24.07 -16.12 0.47
N PHE A 143 23.25 -17.02 -0.06
CA PHE A 143 21.85 -16.76 -0.39
C PHE A 143 21.05 -16.30 0.84
N PHE A 144 21.09 -17.05 1.95
CA PHE A 144 20.29 -16.72 3.14
C PHE A 144 20.80 -15.48 3.88
N ARG A 145 22.13 -15.25 3.89
CA ARG A 145 22.71 -14.01 4.42
C ARG A 145 22.26 -12.78 3.63
N LYS A 146 22.30 -12.87 2.30
CA LYS A 146 21.87 -11.78 1.42
C LYS A 146 20.36 -11.56 1.51
N PHE A 147 19.56 -12.62 1.53
CA PHE A 147 18.12 -12.54 1.78
C PHE A 147 17.82 -11.79 3.07
N THR A 148 18.46 -12.18 4.18
CA THR A 148 18.27 -11.54 5.48
C THR A 148 18.55 -10.04 5.43
N THR A 149 19.62 -9.63 4.74
CA THR A 149 19.99 -8.23 4.61
C THR A 149 18.95 -7.43 3.80
N LEU A 150 18.52 -7.98 2.67
CA LEU A 150 17.52 -7.34 1.79
C LEU A 150 16.15 -7.27 2.47
N PHE A 151 15.74 -8.36 3.13
CA PHE A 151 14.49 -8.43 3.86
C PHE A 151 14.46 -7.45 5.03
N ASP A 152 15.51 -7.40 5.87
CA ASP A 152 15.61 -6.43 6.97
C ASP A 152 15.54 -4.99 6.46
N GLN A 153 16.20 -4.69 5.34
CA GLN A 153 16.18 -3.35 4.76
C GLN A 153 14.78 -2.97 4.24
N ALA A 154 14.11 -3.87 3.53
CA ALA A 154 12.76 -3.65 3.04
C ALA A 154 11.79 -3.52 4.23
N TYR A 155 11.79 -4.49 5.14
CA TYR A 155 10.91 -4.53 6.30
C TYR A 155 11.05 -3.29 7.18
N ARG A 156 12.27 -2.82 7.48
CA ARG A 156 12.47 -1.60 8.28
C ARG A 156 11.88 -0.35 7.63
N LYS A 157 11.96 -0.24 6.30
CA LYS A 157 11.35 0.89 5.58
C LYS A 157 9.83 0.79 5.62
N GLN A 158 9.30 -0.39 5.29
CA GLN A 158 7.87 -0.59 5.06
C GLN A 158 7.05 -0.72 6.35
N SER A 159 7.63 -1.22 7.46
CA SER A 159 6.94 -1.35 8.75
C SER A 159 6.56 -0.02 9.41
N THR A 160 7.06 1.11 8.90
CA THR A 160 6.67 2.45 9.37
C THR A 160 5.35 2.94 8.77
N CYS A 161 4.89 2.30 7.70
CA CYS A 161 3.64 2.65 7.03
C CYS A 161 2.44 2.12 7.81
N VAL A 162 1.31 2.83 7.73
CA VAL A 162 0.03 2.41 8.30
C VAL A 162 -1.01 2.45 7.19
N VAL A 163 -1.75 1.36 7.01
CA VAL A 163 -2.85 1.26 6.05
C VAL A 163 -4.15 1.21 6.83
N GLY A 164 -4.95 2.28 6.75
CA GLY A 164 -6.13 2.44 7.60
C GLY A 164 -7.24 1.46 7.27
N ASP A 165 -7.46 1.21 5.97
CA ASP A 165 -8.49 0.29 5.49
C ASP A 165 -8.06 -1.17 5.65
N ASN A 166 -8.87 -1.99 6.32
CA ASN A 166 -8.54 -3.38 6.61
C ASN A 166 -8.49 -4.24 5.34
N LYS A 167 -9.43 -4.05 4.40
CA LYS A 167 -9.46 -4.82 3.15
C LYS A 167 -8.20 -4.57 2.34
N LEU A 168 -7.87 -3.30 2.08
CA LEU A 168 -6.64 -2.94 1.36
C LEU A 168 -5.39 -3.50 2.06
N ARG A 169 -5.35 -3.45 3.41
CA ARG A 169 -4.24 -3.98 4.19
C ARG A 169 -4.06 -5.47 3.98
N GLU A 170 -5.13 -6.24 4.15
CA GLU A 170 -5.11 -7.70 3.99
C GLU A 170 -4.76 -8.11 2.56
N ASP A 171 -5.24 -7.36 1.56
CA ASP A 171 -4.94 -7.63 0.15
C ASP A 171 -3.45 -7.43 -0.16
N ILE A 172 -2.86 -6.33 0.31
CA ILE A 172 -1.41 -6.06 0.17
C ILE A 172 -0.58 -7.10 0.93
N GLN A 173 -0.94 -7.41 2.18
CA GLN A 173 -0.25 -8.42 2.98
C GLN A 173 -0.28 -9.80 2.28
N ARG A 174 -1.46 -10.23 1.82
CA ARG A 174 -1.64 -11.51 1.11
C ARG A 174 -0.80 -11.56 -0.17
N SER A 175 -0.81 -10.49 -0.96
CA SER A 175 -0.04 -10.41 -2.21
C SER A 175 1.47 -10.49 -1.96
N ILE A 176 1.99 -9.74 -0.98
CA ILE A 176 3.42 -9.77 -0.62
C ILE A 176 3.82 -11.15 -0.07
N SER A 177 3.03 -11.73 0.82
CA SER A 177 3.29 -13.07 1.37
C SER A 177 3.29 -14.13 0.27
N GLY A 178 2.37 -14.07 -0.69
CA GLY A 178 2.39 -14.96 -1.86
C GLY A 178 3.67 -14.83 -2.68
N LYS A 179 4.13 -13.60 -2.95
CA LYS A 179 5.34 -13.33 -3.75
C LYS A 179 6.64 -13.70 -3.03
N ILE A 180 6.69 -13.57 -1.70
CA ILE A 180 7.92 -13.74 -0.92
C ILE A 180 7.94 -15.08 -0.19
N SER A 181 6.95 -15.33 0.66
CA SER A 181 6.96 -16.47 1.56
C SER A 181 6.87 -17.80 0.85
N GLU A 182 6.01 -17.93 -0.17
CA GLU A 182 5.86 -19.19 -0.91
C GLU A 182 7.17 -19.60 -1.59
N VAL A 183 7.83 -18.65 -2.24
CA VAL A 183 9.11 -18.88 -2.93
C VAL A 183 10.23 -19.15 -1.92
N TYR A 184 10.29 -18.35 -0.84
CA TYR A 184 11.29 -18.50 0.21
C TYR A 184 11.18 -19.86 0.91
N ARG A 185 9.97 -20.27 1.29
CA ARG A 185 9.68 -21.55 1.94
C ARG A 185 10.14 -22.72 1.08
N LYS A 186 9.82 -22.69 -0.22
CA LYS A 186 10.28 -23.72 -1.17
C LYS A 186 11.81 -23.82 -1.23
N LEU A 187 12.51 -22.69 -1.27
CA LEU A 187 13.98 -22.66 -1.28
C LEU A 187 14.57 -23.16 0.04
N TYR A 188 13.97 -22.76 1.17
CA TYR A 188 14.36 -23.22 2.50
C TYR A 188 14.22 -24.73 2.65
N ASP A 189 13.08 -25.29 2.26
CA ASP A 189 12.81 -26.73 2.37
C ASP A 189 13.73 -27.55 1.45
N THR A 190 13.99 -27.04 0.24
CA THR A 190 14.90 -27.70 -0.73
C THR A 190 16.32 -27.83 -0.19
N HIS A 191 16.80 -26.84 0.57
CA HIS A 191 18.17 -26.80 1.08
C HIS A 191 18.29 -27.12 2.57
N LYS A 192 17.22 -27.62 3.21
CA LYS A 192 17.16 -27.89 4.65
C LYS A 192 18.30 -28.77 5.16
N LEU A 193 18.60 -29.87 4.48
CA LEU A 193 19.69 -30.78 4.88
C LEU A 193 21.07 -30.12 4.81
N THR A 194 21.31 -29.27 3.81
CA THR A 194 22.54 -28.50 3.68
C THR A 194 22.66 -27.45 4.79
N ILE A 195 21.54 -26.79 5.14
CA ILE A 195 21.48 -25.84 6.25
C ILE A 195 21.80 -26.54 7.58
N GLU A 196 21.23 -27.73 7.83
CA GLU A 196 21.48 -28.53 9.05
C GLU A 196 22.94 -29.03 9.13
N THR A 197 23.50 -29.45 7.99
CA THR A 197 24.91 -29.86 7.90
C THR A 197 25.84 -28.71 8.23
N GLU A 198 25.57 -27.52 7.70
CA GLU A 198 26.40 -26.34 7.97
C GLU A 198 26.23 -25.81 9.40
N LYS A 199 25.02 -25.88 9.99
CA LYS A 199 24.81 -25.60 11.42
C LYS A 199 25.67 -26.52 12.30
N SER A 200 25.76 -27.81 11.95
CA SER A 200 26.56 -28.81 12.66
C SER A 200 28.08 -28.56 12.55
N ARG A 201 28.52 -27.79 11.55
CA ARG A 201 29.91 -27.35 11.36
C ARG A 201 30.25 -26.06 12.12
N GLY A 202 29.35 -25.58 12.98
CA GLY A 202 29.53 -24.37 13.79
C GLY A 202 28.94 -23.10 13.17
N ASN A 203 28.31 -23.17 11.99
CA ASN A 203 27.65 -22.02 11.37
C ASN A 203 26.17 -21.91 11.82
N THR A 204 25.93 -21.69 13.11
CA THR A 204 24.58 -21.66 13.70
C THR A 204 23.67 -20.55 13.16
N HIS A 205 24.23 -19.45 12.65
CA HIS A 205 23.49 -18.27 12.20
C HIS A 205 23.34 -18.13 10.67
N ILE A 206 23.37 -19.23 9.92
CA ILE A 206 23.22 -19.18 8.45
C ILE A 206 21.86 -18.64 8.02
N VAL A 207 20.82 -19.04 8.74
CA VAL A 207 19.45 -18.59 8.48
C VAL A 207 18.94 -17.86 9.71
N LYS A 208 18.62 -16.58 9.55
CA LYS A 208 18.05 -15.74 10.61
C LYS A 208 16.54 -15.98 10.78
N TYR A 209 15.83 -16.23 9.69
CA TYR A 209 14.38 -16.36 9.67
C TYR A 209 13.96 -17.73 9.19
N ALA A 210 13.19 -18.47 9.99
CA ALA A 210 12.43 -19.60 9.46
C ALA A 210 11.33 -19.08 8.52
N PRO A 211 10.80 -19.92 7.61
CA PRO A 211 9.68 -19.53 6.76
C PRO A 211 8.49 -18.96 7.55
N ASP A 212 8.18 -19.55 8.71
CA ASP A 212 7.09 -19.09 9.57
C ASP A 212 7.38 -17.71 10.23
N ASP A 213 8.65 -17.38 10.49
CA ASP A 213 9.04 -16.06 10.98
C ASP A 213 8.81 -14.99 9.90
N VAL A 214 9.13 -15.31 8.64
CA VAL A 214 8.88 -14.40 7.51
C VAL A 214 7.39 -14.15 7.35
N ASP A 215 6.57 -15.20 7.43
CA ASP A 215 5.11 -15.07 7.37
C ASP A 215 4.56 -14.19 8.49
N SER A 216 4.97 -14.44 9.74
CA SER A 216 4.54 -13.63 10.88
C SER A 216 4.90 -12.15 10.69
N LEU A 217 6.14 -11.86 10.28
CA LEU A 217 6.59 -10.48 10.08
C LEU A 217 5.78 -9.78 8.98
N LEU A 218 5.52 -10.46 7.86
CA LEU A 218 4.73 -9.90 6.76
C LEU A 218 3.26 -9.66 7.17
N SER A 219 2.68 -10.54 7.98
CA SER A 219 1.32 -10.35 8.54
C SER A 219 1.22 -9.17 9.51
N ASP A 220 2.31 -8.84 10.21
CA ASP A 220 2.35 -7.71 11.14
C ASP A 220 2.54 -6.35 10.45
N LEU A 221 2.80 -6.32 9.14
CA LEU A 221 2.97 -5.08 8.39
C LEU A 221 1.71 -4.22 8.44
N PHE A 222 1.89 -2.90 8.49
CA PHE A 222 0.82 -1.89 8.38
C PHE A 222 -0.20 -1.84 9.53
N CYS A 223 -0.12 -2.75 10.50
CA CYS A 223 -0.85 -2.68 11.75
C CYS A 223 -0.26 -1.52 12.57
N GLY A 224 -0.93 -0.37 12.56
CA GLY A 224 -0.56 0.72 13.47
C GLY A 224 -0.52 0.17 14.89
N TYR A 225 0.60 0.33 15.60
CA TYR A 225 0.66 -0.09 17.00
C TYR A 225 -0.30 0.78 17.81
N ASP A 226 -1.49 0.25 18.07
CA ASP A 226 -2.37 0.75 19.12
C ASP A 226 -1.67 0.42 20.43
N GLY A 227 -1.37 1.45 21.23
CA GLY A 227 -0.54 1.35 22.43
C GLY A 227 -1.17 0.57 23.58
N SER A 228 -1.48 -0.71 23.39
CA SER A 228 -2.03 -1.59 24.42
C SER A 228 -1.53 -3.04 24.29
N GLY A 229 -0.44 -3.35 25.04
CA GLY A 229 -0.01 -4.68 25.50
C GLY A 229 0.46 -5.67 24.43
N GLU A 230 1.54 -6.44 24.54
CA GLU A 230 2.52 -6.71 25.59
C GLU A 230 3.92 -6.76 24.93
N SER A 231 4.94 -6.53 25.74
CA SER A 231 6.33 -6.48 25.31
C SER A 231 6.83 -7.88 24.92
N LEU A 232 6.82 -8.23 23.64
CA LEU A 232 7.67 -9.31 23.14
C LEU A 232 9.11 -8.80 23.17
N ASN A 233 9.83 -9.20 24.22
CA ASN A 233 11.25 -8.94 24.41
C ASN A 233 12.07 -9.59 23.30
N PHE A 234 12.27 -8.89 22.19
CA PHE A 234 13.39 -9.16 21.29
C PHE A 234 14.60 -8.37 21.76
N SER A 235 15.46 -9.04 22.52
CA SER A 235 16.81 -8.57 22.84
C SER A 235 17.67 -8.61 21.58
N SER A 236 17.76 -7.49 20.86
CA SER A 236 19.01 -6.97 20.26
C SER A 236 18.77 -5.71 19.42
N GLY A 237 18.99 -4.56 20.06
CA GLY A 237 19.58 -3.35 19.45
C GLY A 237 19.02 -2.85 18.12
N LEU A 238 17.84 -2.24 18.13
CA LEU A 238 17.44 -1.25 17.11
C LEU A 238 16.75 -0.05 17.80
N ASN A 239 17.58 0.80 18.42
CA ASN A 239 17.15 2.15 18.77
C ASN A 239 17.19 3.02 17.51
N SER A 240 16.03 3.26 16.90
CA SER A 240 15.78 4.43 16.07
C SER A 240 14.27 4.71 16.04
N ARG A 241 13.81 5.47 17.04
CA ARG A 241 12.45 6.02 17.09
C ARG A 241 12.42 7.27 16.20
N GLY A 242 11.99 7.11 14.95
CA GLY A 242 11.60 8.23 14.08
C GLY A 242 10.12 8.58 14.24
N PRO A 243 9.71 9.85 14.03
CA PRO A 243 8.30 10.24 14.11
C PRO A 243 7.49 9.58 12.99
N ARG A 244 6.34 9.00 13.36
CA ARG A 244 5.41 8.34 12.43
C ARG A 244 4.80 9.39 11.50
N LEU A 245 4.94 9.20 10.19
CA LEU A 245 4.66 10.22 9.18
C LEU A 245 3.17 10.43 8.84
N TRP A 246 2.24 9.67 9.44
CA TRP A 246 0.89 9.49 8.86
C TRP A 246 -0.29 9.60 9.84
N LEU A 247 -0.13 10.23 11.00
CA LEU A 247 -1.28 10.62 11.82
C LEU A 247 -1.62 12.08 11.57
N ASN A 248 -2.64 12.31 10.75
CA ASN A 248 -3.56 13.46 10.75
C ASN A 248 -4.76 13.16 9.85
#